data_AF-A0A7C3MUY0-F1
#
_entry.id   AF-A0A7C3MUY0-F1
#
_cell.length_a   1.000
_cell.length_b   1.000
_cell.length_c   1.000
_cell.angle_alpha   90.00
_cell.angle_beta   90.00
_cell.angle_gamma   90.00
#
_symmetry.space_group_name_H-M   'P 1'
#
loop_
_entity.id
_entity.type
_entity.pdbx_description
1 polymer ?
#
loop_
_entity_poly.entity_id
_entity_poly.type
_entity_poly.pdbx_seq_one_letter_code
_entity_poly.pdbx_strand_id
1 'polypeptide(L)'
;MKGLITKLALIVVLVFAFQALTGTFAMAAEAQAQKLDPLLAAVASLILPGLGQYLLGDQAKGINHLLIYLGVWLVGVILAPFTAGITSILPVAWAIYSAYDAYQMASK
;
A
#
# COMPACT_ATOMS: atom_id res chain seq x y z
N MET A 1 -22.76 16.00 -12.45
CA MET A 1 -21.34 16.36 -12.19
C MET A 1 -21.05 16.60 -10.71
N LYS A 2 -21.75 17.49 -9.99
CA LYS A 2 -21.49 17.76 -8.55
C LYS A 2 -21.52 16.50 -7.65
N GLY A 3 -22.51 15.62 -7.82
CA GLY A 3 -22.61 14.38 -7.01
C GLY A 3 -21.50 13.35 -7.25
N LEU A 4 -20.85 13.37 -8.42
CA LEU A 4 -19.72 12.48 -8.71
C LEU A 4 -18.44 13.01 -8.02
N ILE A 5 -18.23 14.33 -8.09
CA ILE A 5 -17.07 15.00 -7.45
C ILE A 5 -17.13 14.84 -5.93
N THR A 6 -18.30 15.01 -5.31
CA THR A 6 -18.47 14.82 -3.86
C THR A 6 -18.19 13.38 -3.42
N LYS A 7 -18.59 12.39 -4.21
CA LYS A 7 -18.30 10.97 -3.94
C LYS A 7 -16.81 10.66 -4.08
N LEU A 8 -16.17 11.17 -5.12
CA LEU A 8 -14.72 11.04 -5.32
C LEU A 8 -13.94 11.70 -4.17
N ALA A 9 -14.36 12.87 -3.71
CA ALA A 9 -13.75 13.53 -2.56
C ALA A 9 -13.91 12.71 -1.27
N LEU A 10 -15.08 12.11 -1.04
CA LEU A 10 -15.32 11.20 0.10
C LEU A 10 -14.43 9.96 0.05
N ILE A 11 -14.23 9.38 -1.13
CA ILE A 11 -13.34 8.24 -1.33
C ILE A 11 -11.89 8.61 -0.99
N VAL A 12 -11.43 9.77 -1.47
CA VAL A 12 -10.08 10.28 -1.16
C VAL A 12 -9.94 10.50 0.35
N VAL A 13 -10.93 11.10 1.01
CA VAL A 13 -10.91 11.32 2.46
C VAL A 13 -10.87 10.01 3.25
N LEU A 14 -11.65 9.01 2.86
CA LEU A 14 -11.66 7.71 3.55
C LEU A 14 -10.35 6.94 3.37
N VAL A 15 -9.76 7.01 2.17
CA VAL A 15 -8.45 6.41 1.87
C VAL A 15 -7.34 7.13 2.63
N PHE A 16 -7.37 8.46 2.75
CA PHE A 16 -6.42 9.23 3.55
C PHE A 16 -6.61 9.03 5.07
N ALA A 17 -7.84 8.93 5.55
CA ALA A 17 -8.14 8.67 6.97
C ALA A 17 -7.66 7.28 7.40
N PHE A 18 -7.82 6.27 6.54
CA PHE A 18 -7.30 4.93 6.80
C PHE A 18 -5.76 4.90 6.82
N GLN A 19 -5.10 5.62 5.90
CA GLN A 19 -3.63 5.77 5.91
C GLN A 19 -3.09 6.49 7.16
N ALA A 20 -3.82 7.49 7.68
CA ALA A 20 -3.44 8.17 8.92
C ALA A 20 -3.53 7.23 10.13
N LEU A 21 -4.45 6.26 10.11
CA LEU A 21 -4.60 5.26 11.15
C LEU A 21 -3.50 4.19 11.12
N THR A 22 -2.92 3.88 9.96
CA THR A 22 -1.83 2.90 9.84
C THR A 22 -0.45 3.49 10.17
N GLY A 23 -0.28 4.81 10.03
CA GLY A 23 0.96 5.52 10.38
C GLY A 23 1.34 5.49 11.87
N THR A 24 0.39 5.33 12.80
CA THR A 24 0.67 5.14 14.23
C THR A 24 1.33 3.79 14.53
N PHE A 25 1.09 2.76 13.73
CA PHE A 25 1.75 1.46 13.86
C PHE A 25 3.18 1.46 13.30
N ALA A 26 3.51 2.39 12.41
CA ALA A 26 4.85 2.51 11.83
C ALA A 26 5.90 3.07 12.81
N MET A 27 5.48 3.85 13.80
CA MET A 27 6.36 4.50 14.79
C MET A 27 6.95 3.52 15.83
N ALA A 28 6.52 2.26 15.86
CA ALA A 28 6.83 1.31 16.93
C ALA A 28 7.88 0.23 16.58
N ALA A 29 8.31 0.10 15.33
CA ALA A 29 9.24 -0.95 14.91
C ALA A 29 10.50 -0.37 14.26
N GLU A 30 11.57 -0.32 15.05
CA GLU A 30 12.91 0.04 14.59
C GLU A 30 13.61 -1.19 13.99
N ALA A 31 14.30 -1.00 12.87
CA ALA A 31 14.63 -2.03 11.90
C ALA A 31 16.13 -2.24 11.71
N GLN A 32 16.61 -3.47 11.84
CA GLN A 32 18.00 -3.84 11.54
C GLN A 32 18.16 -4.10 10.03
N ALA A 33 19.03 -3.35 9.37
CA ALA A 33 19.20 -3.39 7.91
C ALA A 33 19.76 -4.74 7.44
N GLN A 34 18.93 -5.55 6.79
CA GLN A 34 19.35 -6.77 6.11
C GLN A 34 19.62 -6.48 4.64
N LYS A 35 20.77 -6.92 4.13
CA LYS A 35 21.16 -6.70 2.73
C LYS A 35 20.41 -7.69 1.83
N LEU A 36 19.38 -7.21 1.13
CA LEU A 36 18.61 -7.96 0.14
C LEU A 36 18.90 -7.40 -1.25
N ASP A 37 18.94 -8.25 -2.27
CA ASP A 37 19.04 -7.81 -3.66
C ASP A 37 17.83 -6.89 -4.01
N PRO A 38 18.03 -5.74 -4.67
CA PRO A 38 16.94 -4.81 -4.95
C PRO A 38 15.81 -5.39 -5.80
N LEU A 39 16.13 -6.22 -6.79
CA LEU A 39 15.12 -6.86 -7.61
C LEU A 39 14.35 -7.89 -6.80
N LEU A 40 15.04 -8.65 -5.94
CA LEU A 40 14.39 -9.60 -5.04
C LEU A 40 13.47 -8.91 -4.03
N ALA A 41 13.88 -7.76 -3.49
CA ALA A 41 13.04 -6.92 -2.63
C ALA A 41 11.78 -6.44 -3.37
N ALA A 42 11.93 -5.99 -4.61
CA ALA A 42 10.83 -5.54 -5.46
C ALA A 42 9.84 -6.68 -5.74
N VAL A 43 10.32 -7.84 -6.17
CA VAL A 43 9.50 -9.01 -6.48
C VAL A 43 8.76 -9.51 -5.24
N ALA A 44 9.43 -9.53 -4.08
CA ALA A 44 8.78 -9.88 -2.82
C ALA A 44 7.59 -8.97 -2.52
N SER A 45 7.78 -7.65 -2.62
CA SER A 45 6.69 -6.68 -2.42
C SER A 45 5.65 -6.63 -3.53
N LEU A 46 5.96 -7.09 -4.74
CA LEU A 46 4.97 -7.22 -5.81
C LEU A 46 4.01 -8.39 -5.56
N ILE A 47 4.53 -9.51 -5.05
CA ILE A 47 3.74 -10.69 -4.69
C ILE A 47 2.88 -10.41 -3.45
N LEU A 48 3.50 -9.81 -2.42
CA LEU A 48 2.83 -9.44 -1.19
C LEU A 48 3.28 -8.02 -0.78
N PRO A 49 2.43 -7.00 -0.98
CA PRO A 49 2.78 -5.63 -0.65
C PRO A 49 3.30 -5.50 0.77
N GLY A 50 4.52 -4.96 0.90
CA GLY A 50 5.23 -4.80 2.17
C GLY A 50 6.27 -5.85 2.49
N LEU A 51 6.30 -6.99 1.79
CA LEU A 51 7.20 -8.10 2.12
C LEU A 51 8.67 -7.73 1.91
N GLY A 52 9.01 -7.02 0.83
CA GLY A 52 10.36 -6.52 0.57
C GLY A 52 10.85 -5.56 1.65
N GLN A 53 10.01 -4.61 2.09
CA GLN A 53 10.34 -3.71 3.21
C GLN A 53 10.55 -4.49 4.51
N TYR A 54 9.68 -5.47 4.77
CA TYR A 54 9.78 -6.34 5.94
C TYR A 54 11.09 -7.16 5.95
N LEU A 55 11.46 -7.73 4.80
CA LEU A 55 12.70 -8.51 4.65
C LEU A 55 13.97 -7.65 4.71
N LEU A 56 13.88 -6.37 4.37
CA LEU A 56 14.97 -5.39 4.53
C LEU A 56 15.13 -4.90 5.99
N GLY A 57 14.23 -5.33 6.88
CA GLY A 57 14.24 -5.05 8.30
C GLY A 57 13.16 -4.07 8.75
N ASP A 58 12.59 -3.27 7.83
CA ASP A 58 11.56 -2.27 8.15
C ASP A 58 10.17 -2.91 8.22
N GLN A 59 9.97 -3.62 9.32
CA GLN A 59 8.73 -4.36 9.60
C GLN A 59 7.52 -3.43 9.69
N ALA A 60 7.70 -2.27 10.31
CA ALA A 60 6.66 -1.24 10.43
C ALA A 60 6.16 -0.81 9.04
N LYS A 61 7.09 -0.45 8.15
CA LYS A 61 6.78 -0.06 6.79
C LYS A 61 6.20 -1.20 5.97
N GLY A 62 6.71 -2.43 6.15
CA GLY A 62 6.17 -3.62 5.51
C GLY A 62 4.72 -3.89 5.90
N ILE A 63 4.42 -3.91 7.20
CA ILE A 63 3.05 -4.08 7.71
C ILE A 63 2.14 -2.95 7.20
N ASN A 64 2.62 -1.71 7.18
CA ASN A 64 1.85 -0.58 6.66
C ASN A 64 1.45 -0.78 5.19
N HIS A 65 2.36 -1.25 4.34
CA HIS A 65 2.05 -1.54 2.94
C HIS A 65 1.02 -2.67 2.79
N LEU A 66 1.10 -3.70 3.63
CA LEU A 66 0.13 -4.78 3.65
C LEU A 66 -1.27 -4.27 4.07
N LEU A 67 -1.34 -3.48 5.14
CA LEU A 67 -2.62 -2.93 5.64
C LEU A 67 -3.28 -2.02 4.61
N ILE A 68 -2.51 -1.16 3.94
CA ILE A 68 -3.03 -0.30 2.87
C ILE A 68 -3.53 -1.17 1.70
N TYR A 69 -2.80 -2.22 1.32
CA TYR A 69 -3.26 -3.13 0.27
C TYR A 69 -4.62 -3.76 0.58
N LEU A 70 -4.80 -4.25 1.81
CA LEU A 70 -6.07 -4.80 2.28
C LEU A 70 -7.19 -3.75 2.31
N GLY A 71 -6.88 -2.54 2.78
CA GLY A 71 -7.82 -1.42 2.78
C GLY A 71 -8.26 -1.01 1.37
N VAL A 72 -7.31 -0.93 0.42
CA VAL A 72 -7.58 -0.63 -0.99
C VAL A 72 -8.44 -1.73 -1.63
N TRP A 73 -8.18 -3.00 -1.33
CA TRP A 73 -9.05 -4.11 -1.75
C TRP A 73 -10.47 -3.98 -1.22
N LEU A 74 -10.62 -3.76 0.09
CA LEU A 74 -11.91 -3.62 0.74
C LEU A 74 -12.73 -2.47 0.13
N VAL A 75 -12.10 -1.30 -0.01
CA VAL A 75 -12.71 -0.13 -0.65
C VAL A 75 -13.04 -0.43 -2.12
N GLY A 76 -12.14 -1.11 -2.82
CA GLY A 76 -12.34 -1.49 -4.22
C GLY A 76 -13.60 -2.34 -4.43
N VAL A 77 -13.81 -3.34 -3.57
CA VAL A 77 -14.99 -4.22 -3.60
C VAL A 77 -16.27 -3.46 -3.25
N ILE A 78 -16.24 -2.63 -2.20
CA ILE A 78 -17.41 -1.82 -1.78
C ILE A 78 -17.84 -0.86 -2.90
N LEU A 79 -16.87 -0.29 -3.61
CA LEU A 79 -17.13 0.72 -4.64
C LEU A 79 -17.39 0.16 -6.03
N ALA A 80 -17.04 -1.10 -6.30
CA ALA A 80 -17.14 -1.70 -7.64
C ALA A 80 -18.51 -1.51 -8.32
N PRO A 81 -19.67 -1.66 -7.63
CA PRO A 81 -20.98 -1.43 -8.25
C PRO A 81 -21.23 0.03 -8.68
N PHE A 82 -20.55 0.98 -8.05
CA PHE A 82 -20.73 2.42 -8.26
C PHE A 82 -19.72 3.02 -9.24
N THR A 83 -18.66 2.29 -9.56
CA THR A 83 -17.54 2.75 -10.39
C THR A 83 -17.39 1.95 -11.69
N ALA A 84 -18.39 1.11 -12.02
CA ALA A 84 -18.32 0.16 -13.13
C ALA A 84 -17.08 -0.75 -13.06
N GLY A 85 -16.63 -1.08 -11.84
CA GLY A 85 -15.47 -1.93 -11.60
C GLY A 85 -14.10 -1.27 -11.83
N ILE A 86 -14.01 0.02 -12.17
CA ILE A 86 -12.73 0.71 -12.38
C ILE A 86 -11.84 0.67 -11.13
N THR A 87 -12.44 0.64 -9.93
CA THR A 87 -11.70 0.58 -8.65
C THR A 87 -10.90 -0.71 -8.46
N SER A 88 -11.15 -1.76 -9.25
CA SER A 88 -10.41 -3.02 -9.21
C SER A 88 -8.94 -2.89 -9.63
N ILE A 89 -8.54 -1.79 -10.27
CA ILE A 89 -7.13 -1.54 -10.64
C ILE A 89 -6.28 -1.01 -9.48
N LEU A 90 -6.93 -0.44 -8.45
CA LEU A 90 -6.22 0.20 -7.34
C LEU A 90 -5.29 -0.74 -6.56
N PRO A 91 -5.67 -2.01 -6.26
CA PRO A 91 -4.76 -2.93 -5.61
C PRO A 91 -3.51 -3.25 -6.44
N VAL A 92 -3.66 -3.33 -7.77
CA VAL A 92 -2.53 -3.58 -8.69
C VAL A 92 -1.59 -2.38 -8.69
N ALA A 93 -2.12 -1.16 -8.77
CA ALA A 93 -1.32 0.05 -8.69
C ALA A 93 -0.56 0.15 -7.35
N TRP A 94 -1.21 -0.22 -6.25
CA TRP A 94 -0.57 -0.26 -4.93
C TRP A 94 0.54 -1.31 -4.84
N ALA A 95 0.34 -2.51 -5.40
CA ALA A 95 1.36 -3.56 -5.42
C ALA A 95 2.60 -3.13 -6.22
N ILE A 96 2.41 -2.47 -7.37
CA ILE A 96 3.51 -1.91 -8.16
C ILE A 96 4.26 -0.84 -7.37
N TYR A 97 3.52 0.05 -6.69
CA TYR A 97 4.13 1.08 -5.84
C TYR A 97 4.93 0.46 -4.69
N SER A 98 4.38 -0.55 -4.01
CA SER A 98 5.06 -1.26 -2.91
C SER A 98 6.35 -1.95 -3.39
N ALA A 99 6.33 -2.54 -4.60
CA ALA A 99 7.51 -3.12 -5.23
C ALA A 99 8.59 -2.08 -5.52
N TYR A 100 8.22 -0.93 -6.10
CA TYR A 100 9.13 0.17 -6.35
C TYR A 100 9.75 0.72 -5.06
N ASP A 101 8.95 0.90 -4.00
CA ASP A 101 9.45 1.38 -2.72
C ASP A 101 10.45 0.39 -2.08
N ALA A 102 10.21 -0.92 -2.19
CA ALA A 102 11.14 -1.95 -1.71
C ALA A 102 12.47 -1.95 -2.50
N TYR A 103 12.39 -1.81 -3.83
CA TYR A 103 13.56 -1.66 -4.70
C TYR A 103 14.41 -0.45 -4.27
N GLN A 104 13.78 0.70 -4.06
CA GLN A 104 14.45 1.93 -3.67
C GLN A 104 15.06 1.82 -2.27
N MET A 105 14.42 1.09 -1.36
CA MET A 105 14.94 0.86 -0.01
C MET A 105 16.19 -0.03 -0.03
N ALA A 106 16.21 -1.08 -0.87
CA ALA A 106 17.35 -1.97 -1.05
C ALA A 106 18.52 -1.33 -1.83
N SER A 107 18.23 -0.31 -2.65
CA SER A 107 19.21 0.40 -3.49
C SER A 107 19.92 1.56 -2.78
N LYS A 108 19.59 1.82 -1.51
CA LYS A 108 20.26 2.79 -0.65
C LYS A 108 21.41 2.14 0.10
#